data_AF-A0A8I1QCR1-F1
#
_entry.id   AF-A0A8I1QCR1-F1
#
_cell.length_a   1.000
_cell.length_b   1.000
_cell.length_c   1.000
_cell.angle_alpha   90.00
_cell.angle_beta   90.00
_cell.angle_gamma   90.00
#
_symmetry.space_group_name_H-M   'P 1'
#
loop_
_entity.id
_entity.type
_entity.pdbx_description
1 polymer ?
#
loop_
_entity_poly.entity_id
_entity_poly.type
_entity_poly.pdbx_seq_one_letter_code
_entity_poly.pdbx_strand_id
1 'polypeptide(L)'
;MLTGKTQTVERLLPDIVSGLEVLLANERARREENEERQRQWAEMSRRRDLAKRRKEREQKRIEYLRNLVELQREAADIRTWLASLPADKLESEAADLGRMLAWASERLATLDQATTIDAAKATLNGLLLFPELDELHDPLGDPPERRGYW
;
A
#
# COMPACT_ATOMS: atom_id res chain seq x y z
N MET A 1 -70.49 -15.50 -36.17
CA MET A 1 -69.46 -16.44 -36.63
C MET A 1 -68.13 -15.70 -36.61
N LEU A 2 -67.34 -15.86 -35.54
CA LEU A 2 -65.99 -15.32 -35.48
C LEU A 2 -65.11 -16.17 -36.41
N THR A 3 -64.52 -15.50 -37.39
CA THR A 3 -63.75 -16.06 -38.50
C THR A 3 -62.61 -16.95 -38.02
N GLY A 4 -62.49 -18.19 -38.52
CA GLY A 4 -61.54 -19.23 -38.08
C GLY A 4 -60.03 -18.87 -38.06
N LYS A 5 -59.63 -17.66 -38.46
CA LYS A 5 -58.28 -17.12 -38.25
C LYS A 5 -58.02 -16.70 -36.79
N THR A 6 -59.03 -16.20 -36.07
CA THR A 6 -58.88 -15.81 -34.66
C THR A 6 -58.68 -17.02 -33.75
N GLN A 7 -59.34 -18.15 -34.08
CA GLN A 7 -59.23 -19.40 -33.34
C GLN A 7 -57.83 -20.04 -33.43
N THR A 8 -57.11 -19.83 -34.55
CA THR A 8 -55.74 -20.31 -34.73
C THR A 8 -54.73 -19.48 -33.93
N VAL A 9 -54.93 -18.16 -33.86
CA VAL A 9 -54.07 -17.26 -33.06
C VAL A 9 -54.27 -17.53 -31.58
N GLU A 10 -55.50 -17.67 -31.11
CA GLU A 10 -55.83 -18.02 -29.72
C GLU A 10 -55.18 -19.34 -29.28
N ARG A 11 -55.03 -20.31 -30.19
CA ARG A 11 -54.38 -21.60 -29.90
C ARG A 11 -52.85 -21.49 -29.78
N LEU A 12 -52.24 -20.49 -30.41
CA LEU A 12 -50.78 -20.25 -30.36
C LEU A 12 -50.38 -19.31 -29.22
N LEU A 13 -51.31 -18.52 -28.68
CA LEU A 13 -51.03 -17.59 -27.58
C LEU A 13 -50.40 -18.25 -26.34
N PRO A 14 -50.84 -19.43 -25.85
CA PRO A 14 -50.21 -20.08 -24.70
C PRO A 14 -48.74 -20.44 -24.92
N ASP A 15 -48.38 -20.89 -26.12
CA ASP A 15 -47.01 -21.25 -26.47
C ASP A 15 -46.13 -20.00 -26.58
N ILE A 16 -46.67 -18.90 -27.12
CA ILE A 16 -46.00 -17.60 -27.19
C ILE A 16 -45.77 -17.04 -25.78
N VAL A 17 -46.78 -17.08 -24.91
CA VAL A 17 -46.67 -16.63 -23.51
C VAL A 17 -45.63 -17.47 -22.76
N SER A 18 -45.68 -18.79 -22.90
CA SER A 18 -44.69 -19.70 -22.29
C SER A 18 -43.27 -19.41 -22.78
N GLY A 19 -43.09 -19.14 -24.07
CA GLY A 19 -41.79 -18.74 -24.64
C GLY A 19 -41.27 -17.42 -24.07
N LEU A 20 -42.15 -16.43 -23.90
CA LEU A 20 -41.81 -15.14 -23.29
C LEU A 20 -41.46 -15.28 -21.80
N GLU A 21 -42.16 -16.13 -21.06
CA GLU A 21 -41.84 -16.43 -19.65
C GLU A 21 -40.44 -17.03 -19.50
N VAL A 22 -40.07 -17.96 -20.38
CA VAL A 22 -38.72 -18.54 -20.41
C VAL A 22 -37.65 -17.49 -20.72
N LEU A 23 -37.90 -16.61 -21.70
CA LEU A 23 -36.97 -15.53 -22.04
C LEU A 23 -36.79 -14.54 -20.87
N LEU A 24 -37.89 -14.12 -20.22
CA LEU A 24 -37.86 -13.23 -19.06
C LEU A 24 -37.13 -13.87 -17.87
N ALA A 25 -37.35 -15.15 -17.61
CA ALA A 25 -36.63 -15.89 -16.57
C ALA A 25 -35.13 -15.96 -16.86
N ASN A 26 -34.73 -16.19 -18.11
CA ASN A 26 -33.33 -16.22 -18.52
C ASN A 26 -32.66 -14.84 -18.37
N GLU A 27 -33.32 -13.77 -18.80
CA GLU A 27 -32.82 -12.41 -18.62
C GLU A 27 -32.67 -12.03 -17.15
N ARG A 28 -33.61 -12.45 -16.30
CA ARG A 28 -33.53 -12.24 -14.85
C ARG A 28 -32.33 -12.98 -14.26
N ALA A 29 -32.15 -14.26 -14.60
CA ALA A 29 -31.01 -15.04 -14.14
C ALA A 29 -29.67 -14.43 -14.57
N ARG A 30 -29.57 -13.93 -15.82
CA ARG A 30 -28.37 -13.22 -16.31
C ARG A 30 -28.11 -11.93 -15.56
N ARG A 31 -29.15 -11.16 -15.22
CA ARG A 31 -29.01 -9.93 -14.43
C ARG A 31 -28.48 -10.24 -13.03
N GLU A 32 -29.10 -11.20 -12.35
CA GLU A 32 -28.69 -11.63 -11.00
C GLU A 32 -27.23 -12.14 -11.01
N GLU A 33 -26.85 -12.98 -11.98
CA GLU A 33 -25.47 -13.47 -12.13
C GLU A 33 -24.48 -12.33 -12.42
N ASN A 34 -24.86 -11.35 -13.25
CA ASN A 34 -24.01 -10.19 -13.54
C ASN A 34 -23.80 -9.33 -12.29
N GLU A 35 -24.85 -9.10 -11.51
CA GLU A 35 -24.79 -8.32 -10.27
C GLU A 35 -23.95 -9.03 -9.20
N GLU A 36 -24.07 -10.35 -9.06
CA GLU A 36 -23.21 -11.14 -8.18
C GLU A 36 -21.75 -11.09 -8.62
N ARG A 37 -21.48 -11.27 -9.92
CA ARG A 37 -20.12 -11.16 -10.47
C ARG A 37 -19.53 -9.77 -10.26
N GLN A 38 -20.31 -8.72 -10.45
CA GLN A 38 -19.87 -7.35 -10.19
C GLN A 38 -19.56 -7.12 -8.72
N ARG A 39 -20.40 -7.60 -7.81
CA ARG A 39 -20.17 -7.53 -6.36
C ARG A 39 -18.88 -8.26 -5.96
N GLN A 40 -18.69 -9.49 -6.45
CA GLN A 40 -17.48 -10.27 -6.19
C GLN A 40 -16.23 -9.60 -6.75
N TRP A 41 -16.33 -9.05 -7.97
CA TRP A 41 -15.22 -8.35 -8.61
C TRP A 41 -14.82 -7.08 -7.85
N ALA A 42 -15.81 -6.26 -7.44
CA ALA A 42 -15.58 -5.04 -6.68
C ALA A 42 -14.93 -5.35 -5.32
N GLU A 43 -15.43 -6.36 -4.60
CA GLU A 43 -14.85 -6.79 -3.33
C GLU A 43 -13.42 -7.29 -3.51
N MET A 44 -13.17 -8.16 -4.49
CA MET A 44 -11.82 -8.64 -4.79
C MET A 44 -10.86 -7.52 -5.21
N SER A 45 -11.34 -6.51 -5.94
CA SER A 45 -10.53 -5.33 -6.28
C SER A 45 -10.16 -4.54 -5.03
N ARG A 46 -11.15 -4.24 -4.18
CA ARG A 46 -10.94 -3.53 -2.90
C ARG A 46 -9.91 -4.25 -2.03
N ARG A 47 -10.04 -5.56 -1.86
CA ARG A 47 -9.11 -6.38 -1.06
C ARG A 47 -7.69 -6.34 -1.61
N ARG A 48 -7.53 -6.36 -2.93
CA ARG A 48 -6.21 -6.23 -3.59
C ARG A 48 -5.59 -4.86 -3.37
N ASP A 49 -6.38 -3.80 -3.43
CA ASP A 49 -5.90 -2.45 -3.16
C ASP A 49 -5.47 -2.29 -1.70
N LEU A 50 -6.21 -2.87 -0.75
CA LEU A 50 -5.80 -2.91 0.66
C LEU A 50 -4.46 -3.64 0.82
N ALA A 51 -4.31 -4.82 0.24
CA ALA A 51 -3.08 -5.60 0.29
C ALA A 51 -1.88 -4.84 -0.32
N LYS A 52 -2.09 -4.17 -1.45
CA LYS A 52 -1.06 -3.33 -2.08
C LYS A 52 -0.63 -2.20 -1.15
N ARG A 53 -1.58 -1.46 -0.57
CA ARG A 53 -1.29 -0.36 0.36
C ARG A 53 -0.58 -0.85 1.63
N ARG A 54 -0.91 -2.05 2.14
CA ARG A 54 -0.19 -2.67 3.27
C ARG A 54 1.29 -2.90 2.91
N LYS A 55 1.56 -3.49 1.74
CA LYS A 55 2.92 -3.72 1.24
C LYS A 55 3.69 -2.41 1.07
N GLU A 56 3.07 -1.38 0.51
CA GLU A 56 3.67 -0.05 0.37
C GLU A 56 4.01 0.58 1.73
N ARG A 57 3.12 0.46 2.73
CA ARG A 57 3.38 0.95 4.08
C ARG A 57 4.54 0.19 4.73
N GLU A 58 4.57 -1.13 4.58
CA GLU A 58 5.65 -1.95 5.13
C GLU A 58 7.00 -1.61 4.50
N GLN A 59 7.03 -1.41 3.19
CA GLN A 59 8.23 -0.95 2.49
C GLN A 59 8.72 0.40 3.05
N LYS A 60 7.81 1.36 3.25
CA LYS A 60 8.14 2.66 3.84
C LYS A 60 8.65 2.55 5.29
N ARG A 61 8.10 1.63 6.09
CA ARG A 61 8.59 1.35 7.46
C ARG A 61 10.04 0.86 7.42
N ILE A 62 10.33 -0.10 6.55
CA ILE A 62 11.67 -0.67 6.38
C ILE A 62 12.65 0.40 5.91
N GLU A 63 12.28 1.18 4.89
CA GLU A 63 13.11 2.27 4.37
C GLU A 63 13.40 3.32 5.43
N TYR A 64 12.37 3.72 6.20
CA TYR A 64 12.54 4.65 7.30
C TYR A 64 13.51 4.13 8.36
N LEU A 65 13.32 2.89 8.80
CA LEU A 65 14.20 2.27 9.81
C LEU A 65 15.63 2.15 9.28
N ARG A 66 15.80 1.74 8.03
CA ARG A 66 17.12 1.66 7.39
C ARG A 66 17.81 3.01 7.37
N ASN A 67 17.11 4.07 6.97
CA ASN A 67 17.67 5.42 6.95
C ASN A 67 18.12 5.86 8.35
N LEU A 68 17.32 5.59 9.38
CA LEU A 68 17.67 5.93 10.76
C LEU A 68 18.92 5.17 11.23
N VAL A 69 19.01 3.87 10.92
CA VAL A 69 20.17 3.04 11.26
C VAL A 69 21.44 3.51 10.54
N GLU A 70 21.35 3.87 9.26
CA GLU A 70 22.50 4.40 8.52
C GLU A 70 22.99 5.73 9.10
N LEU A 71 22.07 6.64 9.48
CA LEU A 71 22.45 7.90 10.14
C LEU A 71 23.12 7.67 11.50
N GLN A 72 22.60 6.73 12.30
CA GLN A 72 23.21 6.36 13.59
C GLN A 72 24.58 5.72 13.41
N ARG A 73 24.74 4.87 12.39
CA ARG A 73 26.01 4.24 12.06
C ARG A 73 27.05 5.27 11.65
N GLU A 74 26.69 6.19 10.75
CA GLU A 74 27.57 7.29 10.33
C GLU A 74 27.99 8.14 11.54
N ALA A 75 27.06 8.48 12.44
CA ALA A 75 27.37 9.22 13.66
C ALA A 75 28.33 8.45 14.58
N ALA A 76 28.13 7.14 14.75
CA ALA A 76 28.99 6.28 15.55
C ALA A 76 30.40 6.16 14.95
N ASP A 77 30.51 6.04 13.63
CA ASP A 77 31.78 5.95 12.91
C ASP A 77 32.57 7.25 13.04
N ILE A 78 31.93 8.40 12.82
CA ILE A 78 32.56 9.72 12.99
C ILE A 78 33.00 9.94 14.44
N ARG A 79 32.14 9.62 15.42
CA ARG A 79 32.44 9.76 16.85
C ARG A 79 33.64 8.90 17.26
N THR A 80 33.67 7.65 16.80
CA THR A 80 34.76 6.71 17.09
C THR A 80 36.06 7.20 16.47
N TRP A 81 36.01 7.65 15.21
CA TRP A 81 37.17 8.20 14.53
C TRP A 81 37.71 9.44 15.25
N LEU A 82 36.87 10.42 15.58
CA LEU A 82 37.27 11.63 16.31
C LEU A 82 37.87 11.30 17.69
N ALA A 83 37.29 10.34 18.41
CA ALA A 83 37.81 9.90 19.71
C ALA A 83 39.15 9.15 19.61
N SER A 84 39.46 8.56 18.44
CA SER A 84 40.74 7.88 18.20
C SER A 84 41.90 8.84 17.92
N LEU A 85 41.61 10.12 17.65
CA LEU A 85 42.64 11.11 17.32
C LEU A 85 43.37 11.54 18.60
N PRO A 86 44.71 11.60 18.57
CA PRO A 86 45.47 12.06 19.71
C PRO A 86 45.31 13.60 19.87
N ALA A 87 45.34 14.08 21.11
CA ALA A 87 44.98 15.46 21.45
C ALA A 87 45.92 16.51 20.79
N ASP A 88 47.16 16.13 20.49
CA ASP A 88 48.16 16.93 19.78
C ASP A 88 47.84 17.14 18.29
N LYS A 89 47.04 16.26 17.68
CA LYS A 89 46.57 16.40 16.29
C LYS A 89 45.40 17.38 16.15
N LEU A 90 44.67 17.65 17.23
CA LEU A 90 43.64 18.70 17.25
C LEU A 90 44.25 20.12 17.18
N GLU A 91 45.52 20.27 17.57
CA GLU A 91 46.26 21.54 17.51
C GLU A 91 47.11 21.70 16.23
N SER A 92 47.03 20.76 15.28
CA SER A 92 47.89 20.75 14.09
C SER A 92 47.62 21.96 13.17
N GLU A 93 48.68 22.75 12.90
CA GLU A 93 48.71 23.95 12.04
C GLU A 93 48.37 23.70 10.55
N ALA A 94 48.11 22.45 10.14
CA ALA A 94 47.70 22.12 8.79
C ALA A 94 46.24 22.58 8.55
N ALA A 95 46.09 23.76 7.92
CA ALA A 95 44.80 24.43 7.73
C ALA A 95 43.70 23.54 7.12
N ASP A 96 44.07 22.57 6.27
CA ASP A 96 43.12 21.60 5.68
C ASP A 96 42.63 20.55 6.69
N LEU A 97 43.52 19.99 7.52
CA LEU A 97 43.16 18.99 8.52
C LEU A 97 42.25 19.59 9.59
N GLY A 98 42.57 20.80 10.07
CA GLY A 98 41.72 21.52 11.02
C GLY A 98 40.32 21.80 10.48
N ARG A 99 40.20 22.23 9.21
CA ARG A 99 38.90 22.40 8.54
C ARG A 99 38.11 21.09 8.44
N MET A 100 38.79 19.99 8.12
CA MET A 100 38.16 18.66 8.03
C MET A 100 37.61 18.20 9.39
N LEU A 101 38.36 18.41 10.47
CA LEU A 101 37.92 18.06 11.83
C LEU A 101 36.74 18.91 12.30
N ALA A 102 36.75 20.21 12.00
CA ALA A 102 35.63 21.10 12.28
C ALA A 102 34.37 20.66 11.52
N TRP A 103 34.50 20.37 10.22
CA TRP A 103 33.41 19.86 9.38
C TRP A 103 32.86 18.53 9.91
N ALA A 104 33.72 17.58 10.28
CA ALA A 104 33.30 16.29 10.81
C ALA A 104 32.54 16.43 12.14
N SER A 105 32.96 17.37 12.99
CA SER A 105 32.28 17.67 14.25
C SER A 105 30.90 18.29 14.03
N GLU A 106 30.77 19.21 13.08
CA GLU A 106 29.49 19.81 12.69
C GLU A 106 28.54 18.78 12.05
N ARG A 107 29.09 17.90 11.20
CA ARG A 107 28.36 16.77 10.61
C ARG A 107 27.83 15.84 11.70
N LEU A 108 28.66 15.49 12.69
CA LEU A 108 28.25 14.67 13.83
C LEU A 108 27.11 15.34 14.61
N ALA A 109 27.20 16.64 14.90
CA ALA A 109 26.14 17.37 15.59
C ALA A 109 24.81 17.36 14.80
N THR A 110 24.88 17.47 13.48
CA THR A 110 23.71 17.38 12.60
C THR A 110 23.08 15.99 12.62
N LEU A 111 23.90 14.93 12.56
CA LEU A 111 23.43 13.54 12.62
C LEU A 111 22.81 13.21 13.98
N ASP A 112 23.41 13.67 15.06
CA ASP A 112 22.89 13.47 16.41
C ASP A 112 21.52 14.15 16.60
N GLN A 113 21.34 15.37 16.07
CA GLN A 113 20.04 16.04 16.07
C GLN A 113 18.99 15.26 15.26
N ALA A 114 19.35 14.79 14.07
CA ALA A 114 18.46 14.06 13.17
C ALA A 114 18.05 12.67 13.69
N THR A 115 18.88 12.06 14.55
CA THR A 115 18.65 10.72 15.11
C THR A 115 18.04 10.72 16.52
N THR A 116 17.73 11.91 17.07
CA THR A 116 17.01 12.02 18.34
C THR A 116 15.63 11.37 18.28
N ILE A 117 15.15 10.90 19.44
CA ILE A 117 13.80 10.34 19.58
C ILE A 117 12.73 11.34 19.13
N ASP A 118 12.92 12.64 19.43
CA ASP A 118 11.94 13.66 19.09
C ASP A 118 11.93 13.99 17.59
N ALA A 119 13.10 14.02 16.92
CA ALA A 119 13.17 14.11 15.46
C ALA A 119 12.53 12.88 14.78
N ALA A 120 12.77 11.69 15.34
CA ALA A 120 12.14 10.46 14.86
C ALA A 120 10.61 10.52 15.01
N LYS A 121 10.10 10.92 16.18
CA LYS A 121 8.65 11.11 16.43
C LYS A 121 8.01 12.12 15.48
N ALA A 122 8.64 13.28 15.27
CA ALA A 122 8.15 14.31 14.37
C ALA A 122 8.01 13.78 12.92
N THR A 123 9.00 13.01 12.47
CA THR A 123 8.99 12.38 11.15
C THR A 123 7.93 11.28 11.05
N LEU A 124 7.79 10.44 12.07
CA LEU A 124 6.80 9.36 12.11
C LEU A 124 5.36 9.86 12.10
N ASN A 125 5.07 10.93 12.85
CA ASN A 125 3.73 11.55 12.90
C ASN A 125 3.29 12.07 11.52
N GLY A 126 4.23 12.58 10.71
CA GLY A 126 3.94 13.06 9.36
C GLY A 126 3.68 11.96 8.33
N LEU A 127 4.13 10.72 8.59
CA LEU A 127 4.13 9.64 7.59
C LEU A 127 3.05 8.56 7.82
N LEU A 128 2.34 8.58 8.96
CA LEU A 128 1.31 7.60 9.33
C LEU A 128 1.75 6.13 9.13
N LEU A 129 3.03 5.84 9.40
CA LEU A 129 3.60 4.50 9.23
C LEU A 129 3.12 3.54 10.31
N PHE A 130 2.87 4.03 11.52
CA PHE A 130 2.42 3.23 12.67
C PHE A 130 1.13 3.82 13.25
N PRO A 131 0.00 3.76 12.52
CA PRO A 131 -1.26 4.25 13.03
C PRO A 131 -1.78 3.34 14.15
N GLU A 132 -2.44 3.91 15.15
CA GLU A 132 -3.11 3.13 16.22
C GLU A 132 -4.23 2.25 15.65
N LEU A 133 -4.97 2.77 14.67
CA LEU A 133 -6.01 2.07 13.94
C LEU A 133 -5.52 1.72 12.53
N ASP A 134 -5.42 0.43 12.23
CA ASP A 134 -5.01 -0.02 10.90
C ASP A 134 -6.20 0.00 9.93
N GLU A 135 -6.39 1.12 9.26
CA GLU A 135 -7.37 1.29 8.18
C GLU A 135 -7.17 0.33 7.00
N LEU A 136 -5.98 -0.28 6.89
CA LEU A 136 -5.69 -1.23 5.82
C LEU A 136 -5.93 -2.66 6.25
N HIS A 137 -6.44 -2.92 7.45
CA HIS A 137 -6.73 -4.26 7.89
C HIS A 137 -7.83 -4.90 7.02
N ASP A 138 -7.57 -6.11 6.52
CA ASP A 138 -8.56 -6.96 5.86
C ASP A 138 -8.80 -8.18 6.76
N PRO A 139 -10.01 -8.38 7.30
CA PRO A 139 -10.30 -9.49 8.21
C PRO A 139 -10.17 -10.86 7.55
N LEU A 140 -10.21 -10.92 6.21
CA LEU A 140 -10.05 -12.15 5.44
C LEU A 140 -8.61 -12.37 4.95
N GLY A 141 -7.66 -11.52 5.38
CA GLY A 141 -6.25 -11.60 5.01
C GLY A 141 -5.95 -11.17 3.57
N ASP A 142 -4.74 -11.47 3.10
CA ASP A 142 -4.30 -11.13 1.75
C ASP A 142 -5.10 -11.93 0.70
N PRO A 143 -5.65 -11.25 -0.34
CA PRO A 143 -6.34 -11.94 -1.41
C PRO A 143 -5.35 -12.79 -2.22
N PRO A 144 -5.82 -13.87 -2.87
CA PRO A 144 -4.97 -14.71 -3.70
C PRO A 144 -4.30 -13.90 -4.82
N GLU A 145 -3.03 -14.23 -5.07
CA GLU A 145 -2.29 -13.67 -6.19
C GLU A 145 -3.02 -13.92 -7.51
N ARG A 146 -2.92 -12.97 -8.45
CA ARG A 146 -3.42 -13.21 -9.81
C ARG A 146 -2.59 -14.33 -10.40
N ARG A 147 -3.12 -15.56 -10.44
CA ARG A 147 -2.59 -16.62 -11.29
C ARG A 147 -2.69 -16.14 -12.73
N GLY A 148 -1.56 -15.69 -13.28
CA GLY A 148 -1.43 -15.48 -14.72
C GLY A 148 -1.45 -16.87 -15.36
N TYR A 149 -2.58 -17.24 -15.95
CA TYR A 149 -2.60 -18.33 -16.91
C TYR A 149 -1.96 -17.78 -18.19
N TRP A 150 -0.70 -18.14 -18.41
CA TRP A 150 -0.07 -18.11 -19.74
C TRP A 150 -0.34 -19.45 -20.42
#